data_AF-X0TZX7-F1
#
_entry.id   AF-X0TZX7-F1
#
_cell.length_a   1.000
_cell.length_b   1.000
_cell.length_c   1.000
_cell.angle_alpha   90.00
_cell.angle_beta   90.00
_cell.angle_gamma   90.00
#
_symmetry.space_group_name_H-M   'P 1'
#
loop_
_entity.id
_entity.type
_entity.pdbx_description
1 polymer ?
#
loop_
_entity_poly.entity_id
_entity_poly.type
_entity_poly.pdbx_seq_one_letter_code
_entity_poly.pdbx_strand_id
1 'polypeptide(L)'
;MLVTETHTKAETMLNFVKGQLDRNDLLRYIFPEVVIDDTWKRQNRWSNTAIDLPSKGVTRDPSIQVLGVGNAAQGIHVDHIFLDDIIGQKDMLSPIEAENTWKWFSNVEELLVTPDRSKPYGSNLYLIGTHYAPEDLYDRVRKNKDEYRWIK
;
A
#
# COMPACT_ATOMS: atom_id res chain seq x y z
N MET A 1 3.51 2.13 -0.98
CA MET A 1 3.12 0.78 -1.45
C MET A 1 1.63 0.58 -1.22
N LEU A 2 0.94 0.01 -2.20
CA LEU A 2 -0.47 -0.38 -2.14
C LEU A 2 -0.53 -1.90 -2.05
N VAL A 3 -1.28 -2.44 -1.11
CA VAL A 3 -1.44 -3.88 -0.93
C VAL A 3 -2.91 -4.21 -0.81
N THR A 4 -3.36 -5.24 -1.52
CA THR A 4 -4.70 -5.81 -1.38
C THR A 4 -4.62 -7.33 -1.30
N GLU A 5 -5.73 -8.00 -0.97
CA GLU A 5 -5.82 -9.48 -0.95
C GLU A 5 -5.18 -10.12 -2.19
N THR A 6 -5.49 -9.62 -3.40
CA THR A 6 -4.94 -10.16 -4.65
C THR A 6 -4.11 -9.13 -5.40
N HIS A 7 -3.10 -9.59 -6.15
CA HIS A 7 -2.26 -8.69 -6.94
C HIS A 7 -3.06 -7.90 -7.99
N THR A 8 -4.03 -8.52 -8.64
CA THR A 8 -4.88 -7.89 -9.66
C THR A 8 -5.75 -6.75 -9.12
N LYS A 9 -6.27 -6.88 -7.88
CA LYS A 9 -7.00 -5.79 -7.22
C LYS A 9 -6.07 -4.59 -6.99
N ALA A 10 -4.84 -4.86 -6.54
CA ALA A 10 -3.85 -3.82 -6.29
C ALA A 10 -3.45 -3.08 -7.59
N GLU A 11 -3.26 -3.80 -8.71
CA GLU A 11 -3.04 -3.21 -10.04
C GLU A 11 -4.22 -2.31 -10.47
N THR A 12 -5.45 -2.74 -10.20
CA THR A 12 -6.66 -1.96 -10.50
C THR A 12 -6.66 -0.65 -9.71
N MET A 13 -6.28 -0.68 -8.43
CA MET A 13 -6.17 0.52 -7.60
C MET A 13 -5.05 1.44 -8.12
N LEU A 14 -3.90 0.91 -8.51
CA LEU A 14 -2.84 1.72 -9.11
C LEU A 14 -3.28 2.35 -10.44
N ASN A 15 -4.03 1.64 -11.27
CA ASN A 15 -4.58 2.20 -12.51
C ASN A 15 -5.56 3.35 -12.24
N PHE A 16 -6.36 3.27 -11.17
CA PHE A 16 -7.18 4.39 -10.72
C PHE A 16 -6.30 5.59 -10.34
N VAL A 17 -5.26 5.41 -9.53
CA VAL A 17 -4.31 6.47 -9.14
C VAL A 17 -3.63 7.08 -10.36
N LYS A 18 -3.15 6.26 -11.30
CA LYS A 18 -2.57 6.74 -12.58
C LYS A 18 -3.57 7.59 -13.35
N GLY A 19 -4.83 7.20 -13.39
CA GLY A 19 -5.90 7.97 -14.01
C GLY A 19 -6.12 9.33 -13.37
N GLN A 20 -6.00 9.42 -12.04
CA GLN A 20 -6.06 10.69 -11.31
C GLN A 20 -4.87 11.59 -11.67
N LEU A 21 -3.65 11.05 -11.67
CA LEU A 21 -2.44 11.80 -12.01
C LEU A 21 -2.45 12.33 -13.46
N ASP A 22 -3.03 11.57 -14.39
CA ASP A 22 -3.04 11.88 -15.81
C ASP A 22 -4.16 12.86 -16.20
N ARG A 23 -5.36 12.72 -15.61
CA ARG A 23 -6.58 13.38 -16.09
C ARG A 23 -7.25 14.34 -15.10
N ASN A 24 -6.81 14.40 -13.84
CA ASN A 24 -7.43 15.27 -12.85
C ASN A 24 -6.82 16.68 -12.90
N ASP A 25 -7.54 17.63 -13.51
CA ASP A 25 -7.08 19.01 -13.68
C ASP A 25 -6.82 19.73 -12.34
N LEU A 26 -7.60 19.43 -11.31
CA LEU A 26 -7.40 20.02 -9.98
C LEU A 26 -6.09 19.55 -9.36
N LEU A 27 -5.78 18.25 -9.46
CA LEU A 27 -4.50 17.73 -8.96
C LEU A 27 -3.32 18.32 -9.73
N ARG A 28 -3.43 18.43 -11.06
CA ARG A 28 -2.39 19.05 -11.89
C ARG A 28 -2.21 20.54 -11.58
N TYR A 29 -3.28 21.23 -11.20
CA TYR A 29 -3.22 22.63 -10.80
C TYR A 29 -2.58 22.82 -9.41
N ILE A 30 -2.92 21.96 -8.44
CA ILE A 30 -2.38 22.04 -7.07
C ILE A 30 -0.93 21.54 -7.00
N PHE A 31 -0.57 20.53 -7.79
CA PHE A 31 0.75 19.90 -7.82
C PHE A 31 1.40 20.01 -9.21
N PRO A 32 1.71 21.23 -9.68
CA PRO A 32 2.28 21.47 -11.02
C PRO A 32 3.70 20.91 -11.18
N GLU A 33 4.37 20.53 -10.09
CA GLU A 33 5.66 19.85 -10.11
C GLU A 33 5.56 18.34 -10.42
N VAL A 34 4.36 17.76 -10.33
CA VAL A 34 4.09 16.32 -10.55
C VAL A 34 3.37 16.12 -11.88
N VAL A 35 3.88 16.70 -12.97
CA VAL A 35 3.31 16.49 -14.31
C VAL A 35 3.84 15.18 -14.90
N ILE A 36 2.90 14.31 -15.28
CA ILE A 36 3.18 13.03 -15.93
C ILE A 36 2.75 13.10 -17.40
N ASP A 37 3.64 13.52 -18.29
CA ASP A 37 3.39 13.50 -19.73
C ASP A 37 3.89 12.21 -20.40
N ASP A 38 3.66 12.07 -21.71
CA ASP A 38 4.09 10.87 -22.44
C ASP A 38 5.61 10.73 -22.54
N THR A 39 6.36 11.83 -22.44
CA THR A 39 7.83 11.79 -22.39
C THR A 39 8.29 11.18 -21.07
N TRP A 40 7.73 11.64 -19.96
CA TRP A 40 8.00 11.12 -18.62
C TRP A 40 7.70 9.63 -18.52
N LYS A 41 6.52 9.20 -19.00
CA LYS A 41 6.07 7.80 -18.97
C LYS A 41 7.01 6.86 -19.74
N ARG A 42 7.69 7.34 -20.77
CA ARG A 42 8.65 6.55 -21.58
C ARG A 42 10.03 6.46 -20.95
N GLN A 43 10.43 7.47 -20.17
CA GLN A 43 11.76 7.55 -19.56
C GLN A 43 11.82 6.92 -18.16
N ASN A 44 10.68 6.77 -17.50
CA ASN A 44 10.58 6.30 -16.12
C ASN A 44 9.70 5.05 -16.00
N ARG A 45 9.67 4.39 -14.83
CA ARG A 45 8.77 3.25 -14.64
C ARG A 45 7.32 3.73 -14.67
N TRP A 46 6.54 3.15 -15.58
CA TRP A 46 5.09 3.42 -15.71
C TRP A 46 4.32 2.14 -16.08
N SER A 47 4.38 1.12 -15.23
CA SER A 47 3.73 -0.18 -15.46
C SER A 47 2.39 -0.31 -14.69
N ASN A 48 1.78 -1.49 -14.75
CA ASN A 48 0.62 -1.82 -13.91
C ASN A 48 1.01 -2.19 -12.48
N THR A 49 2.30 -2.43 -12.22
CA THR A 49 2.80 -2.92 -10.94
C THR A 49 3.60 -1.87 -10.17
N ALA A 50 4.19 -0.90 -10.87
CA ALA A 50 4.95 0.18 -10.27
C ALA A 50 4.98 1.42 -11.15
N ILE A 51 5.00 2.60 -10.52
CA ILE A 51 5.18 3.89 -11.18
C ILE A 51 6.18 4.77 -10.42
N ASP A 52 6.88 5.61 -11.17
CA ASP A 52 7.74 6.67 -10.66
C ASP A 52 7.07 8.04 -10.84
N LEU A 53 7.08 8.83 -9.76
CA LEU A 53 6.65 10.22 -9.76
C LEU A 53 7.87 11.16 -9.82
N PRO A 54 7.74 12.33 -10.45
CA PRO A 54 8.75 13.38 -10.37
C PRO A 54 9.09 13.68 -8.91
N SER A 55 10.38 13.56 -8.57
CA SER A 55 10.87 13.83 -7.21
C SER A 55 12.21 14.54 -7.26
N LYS A 56 12.53 15.28 -6.18
CA LYS A 56 13.83 15.94 -6.00
C LYS A 56 14.84 14.95 -5.43
N GLY A 57 15.25 13.96 -6.23
CA GLY A 57 16.22 12.95 -5.82
C GLY A 57 16.22 11.73 -6.72
N VAL A 58 17.22 10.86 -6.54
CA VAL A 58 17.26 9.55 -7.18
C VAL A 58 16.97 8.50 -6.12
N THR A 59 15.85 7.80 -6.26
CA THR A 59 15.48 6.66 -5.42
C THR A 59 15.52 5.37 -6.25
N ARG A 60 16.06 4.30 -5.68
CA ARG A 60 16.06 2.97 -6.32
C ARG A 60 14.64 2.40 -6.39
N ASP A 61 13.91 2.53 -5.29
CA ASP A 61 12.57 1.97 -5.13
C ASP A 61 11.53 2.87 -5.82
N PRO A 62 10.46 2.27 -6.38
CA PRO A 62 9.43 3.02 -7.09
C PRO A 62 8.64 3.93 -6.16
N SER A 63 8.15 5.06 -6.68
CA SER A 63 7.32 5.98 -5.90
C SER A 63 6.04 5.32 -5.41
N ILE A 64 5.38 4.54 -6.29
CA ILE A 64 4.24 3.72 -5.92
C ILE A 64 4.41 2.34 -6.54
N GLN A 65 4.26 1.30 -5.72
CA GLN A 65 4.22 -0.10 -6.15
C GLN A 65 3.02 -0.80 -5.55
N VAL A 66 2.59 -1.85 -6.23
CA VAL A 66 1.50 -2.73 -5.79
C VAL A 66 2.03 -4.07 -5.33
N LEU A 67 1.31 -4.72 -4.42
CA LEU A 67 1.60 -6.06 -3.95
C LEU A 67 0.29 -6.79 -3.61
N GLY A 68 0.25 -8.11 -3.83
CA GLY A 68 -0.80 -8.95 -3.27
C GLY A 68 -0.35 -9.58 -1.95
N VAL A 69 -1.25 -9.77 -0.99
CA VAL A 69 -0.97 -10.48 0.26
C VAL A 69 -0.29 -11.83 -0.01
N GLY A 70 0.70 -12.18 0.81
CA GLY A 70 1.47 -13.43 0.69
C GLY A 70 2.60 -13.40 -0.34
N ASN A 71 2.69 -12.37 -1.19
CA ASN A 71 3.85 -12.21 -2.07
C ASN A 71 5.07 -11.68 -1.28
N ALA A 72 6.26 -12.06 -1.77
CA ALA A 72 7.52 -11.62 -1.20
C ALA A 72 7.72 -10.11 -1.42
N ALA A 73 7.74 -9.35 -0.32
CA ALA A 73 8.05 -7.92 -0.31
C ALA A 73 9.52 -7.63 0.05
N GLN A 74 10.37 -8.66 0.09
CA GLN A 74 11.72 -8.58 0.65
C GLN A 74 12.60 -7.58 -0.11
N GLY A 75 13.31 -6.74 0.65
CA GLY A 75 14.33 -5.82 0.12
C GLY A 75 13.79 -4.48 -0.41
N ILE A 76 12.51 -4.18 -0.17
CA ILE A 76 11.89 -2.90 -0.51
C ILE A 76 11.75 -2.07 0.77
N HIS A 77 12.16 -0.81 0.70
CA HIS A 77 11.98 0.12 1.81
C HIS A 77 10.98 1.21 1.41
N VAL A 78 9.91 1.33 2.18
CA VAL A 78 8.79 2.22 1.86
C VAL A 78 8.44 3.13 3.03
N ASP A 79 8.07 4.37 2.73
CA ASP A 79 7.59 5.31 3.75
C ASP A 79 6.12 5.08 4.12
N HIS A 80 5.31 4.62 3.16
CA HIS A 80 3.88 4.44 3.35
C HIS A 80 3.41 3.10 2.80
N ILE A 81 2.65 2.37 3.61
CA ILE A 81 1.98 1.12 3.23
C ILE A 81 0.48 1.31 3.40
N PHE A 82 -0.28 1.12 2.34
CA PHE A 82 -1.74 1.11 2.36
C PHE A 82 -2.20 -0.33 2.14
N LEU A 83 -2.77 -0.93 3.17
CA LEU A 83 -3.36 -2.26 3.15
C LEU A 83 -4.87 -2.08 2.98
N ASP A 84 -5.41 -2.39 1.82
CA ASP A 84 -6.83 -2.23 1.49
C ASP A 84 -7.47 -3.60 1.25
N ASP A 85 -8.45 -3.96 2.08
CA ASP A 85 -9.17 -5.25 2.06
C ASP A 85 -8.21 -6.44 1.86
N ILE A 86 -7.27 -6.59 2.81
CA ILE A 86 -6.25 -7.66 2.79
C ILE A 86 -6.77 -9.03 3.24
N ILE A 87 -7.99 -9.09 3.76
CA ILE A 87 -8.70 -10.33 4.03
C ILE A 87 -9.86 -10.48 3.05
N GLY A 88 -10.14 -11.72 2.68
CA GLY A 88 -11.29 -12.03 1.85
C GLY A 88 -12.04 -13.29 2.29
N GLN A 89 -12.86 -13.79 1.37
CA GLN A 89 -13.68 -14.97 1.62
C GLN A 89 -12.84 -16.23 1.90
N LYS A 90 -11.63 -16.31 1.34
CA LYS A 90 -10.73 -17.45 1.56
C LYS A 90 -10.23 -17.52 3.00
N ASP A 91 -9.78 -16.38 3.53
CA ASP A 91 -9.34 -16.27 4.93
C ASP A 91 -10.48 -16.60 5.89
N MET A 92 -11.69 -16.15 5.58
CA MET A 92 -12.88 -16.44 6.38
C MET A 92 -13.21 -17.94 6.43
N LEU A 93 -13.03 -18.65 5.30
CA LEU A 93 -13.38 -20.07 5.20
C LEU A 93 -12.25 -21.01 5.65
N SER A 94 -11.01 -20.52 5.73
CA SER A 94 -9.83 -21.32 6.04
C SER A 94 -9.00 -20.70 7.16
N PRO A 95 -8.98 -21.30 8.37
CA PRO A 95 -8.14 -20.84 9.47
C PRO A 95 -6.65 -20.80 9.13
N ILE A 96 -6.19 -21.68 8.23
CA ILE A 96 -4.80 -21.72 7.77
C ILE A 96 -4.48 -20.48 6.95
N GLU A 97 -5.36 -20.09 6.02
CA GLU A 97 -5.16 -18.90 5.20
C GLU A 97 -5.21 -17.63 6.07
N ALA A 98 -6.17 -17.54 6.99
CA ALA A 98 -6.24 -16.44 7.95
C ALA A 98 -4.96 -16.29 8.80
N GLU A 99 -4.39 -17.40 9.27
CA GLU A 99 -3.13 -17.38 10.03
C GLU A 99 -1.93 -17.00 9.15
N ASN A 100 -1.90 -17.41 7.88
CA ASN A 100 -0.87 -16.99 6.93
C ASN A 100 -0.94 -15.48 6.66
N THR A 101 -2.14 -14.95 6.43
CA THR A 101 -2.37 -13.52 6.26
C THR A 101 -1.98 -12.74 7.51
N TRP A 102 -2.30 -13.25 8.70
CA TRP A 102 -1.87 -12.66 9.96
C TRP A 102 -0.34 -12.62 10.12
N LYS A 103 0.36 -13.71 9.83
CA LYS A 103 1.83 -13.76 9.87
C LYS A 103 2.45 -12.79 8.88
N TRP A 104 1.91 -12.75 7.66
CA TRP A 104 2.35 -11.80 6.65
C TRP A 104 2.15 -10.36 7.10
N PHE A 105 0.97 -10.03 7.63
CA PHE A 105 0.66 -8.72 8.19
C PHE A 105 1.61 -8.34 9.33
N SER A 106 1.90 -9.27 10.23
CA SER A 106 2.79 -9.03 11.38
C SER A 106 4.22 -8.66 10.97
N ASN A 107 4.66 -9.09 9.79
CA ASN A 107 6.01 -8.82 9.27
C ASN A 107 6.05 -7.60 8.34
N VAL A 108 4.90 -7.05 7.91
CA VAL A 108 4.87 -5.99 6.89
C VAL A 108 5.43 -4.67 7.42
N GLU A 109 5.41 -4.46 8.74
CA GLU A 109 6.01 -3.27 9.39
C GLU A 109 7.53 -3.21 9.21
N GLU A 110 8.20 -4.35 8.98
CA GLU A 110 9.65 -4.41 8.75
C GLU A 110 10.08 -3.74 7.43
N LEU A 111 9.14 -3.51 6.52
CA LEU A 111 9.38 -2.83 5.24
C LEU A 111 9.47 -1.31 5.39
N LEU A 112 9.06 -0.76 6.54
CA LEU A 112 9.05 0.67 6.78
C LEU A 112 10.48 1.20 6.98
N VAL A 113 10.82 2.28 6.27
CA VAL A 113 12.15 2.92 6.36
C VAL A 113 12.40 3.45 7.78
N THR A 114 11.40 4.13 8.35
CA THR A 114 11.46 4.76 9.66
C THR A 114 10.23 4.34 10.47
N PRO A 115 10.21 3.15 11.09
CA PRO A 115 9.04 2.65 11.84
C PRO A 115 8.75 3.45 13.13
N ASP A 116 9.66 4.35 13.52
CA ASP A 116 9.47 5.25 14.65
C ASP A 116 8.45 6.36 14.33
N ARG A 117 7.21 6.13 14.77
CA ARG A 117 6.06 7.03 14.59
C ARG A 117 6.16 8.35 15.38
N SER A 118 7.09 8.46 16.34
CA SER A 118 7.30 9.70 17.09
C SER A 118 8.05 10.76 16.28
N LYS A 119 8.71 10.36 15.19
CA LYS A 119 9.48 11.26 14.33
C LYS A 119 8.56 11.98 13.33
N PRO A 120 8.88 13.24 12.97
CA PRO A 120 8.08 14.01 12.01
C PRO A 120 8.06 13.41 10.58
N TYR A 121 9.01 12.54 10.27
CA TYR A 121 9.13 11.79 9.01
C TYR A 121 8.98 10.28 9.24
N GLY A 122 8.27 9.88 10.29
CA GLY A 122 7.95 8.49 10.56
C GLY A 122 7.16 7.87 9.39
N SER A 123 7.57 6.68 9.00
CA SER A 123 6.87 5.86 8.02
C SER A 123 5.56 5.34 8.62
N ASN A 124 4.52 5.21 7.78
CA ASN A 124 3.17 4.89 8.23
C ASN A 124 2.60 3.66 7.53
N LEU A 125 1.85 2.87 8.28
CA LEU A 125 1.05 1.76 7.79
C LEU A 125 -0.42 2.07 8.04
N TYR A 126 -1.20 2.04 6.97
CA TYR A 126 -2.63 2.26 6.98
C TYR A 126 -3.32 0.92 6.71
N LEU A 127 -4.18 0.49 7.62
CA LEU A 127 -5.02 -0.69 7.47
C LEU A 127 -6.45 -0.23 7.24
N ILE A 128 -6.96 -0.51 6.04
CA ILE A 128 -8.27 -0.10 5.55
C ILE A 128 -9.00 -1.36 5.11
N GLY A 129 -10.26 -1.48 5.52
CA GLY A 129 -11.10 -2.53 4.97
C GLY A 129 -12.35 -2.79 5.79
N THR A 130 -13.08 -3.79 5.33
CA THR A 130 -14.40 -4.12 5.85
C THR A 130 -14.33 -5.26 6.87
N HIS A 131 -15.04 -5.13 7.98
CA HIS A 131 -15.24 -6.24 8.92
C HIS A 131 -16.08 -7.33 8.28
N TYR A 132 -15.55 -8.55 8.17
CA TYR A 132 -16.21 -9.67 7.48
C TYR A 132 -16.81 -10.69 8.43
N ALA A 133 -16.19 -10.92 9.59
CA ALA A 133 -16.63 -11.92 10.55
C ALA A 133 -16.18 -11.53 11.97
N PRO A 134 -16.87 -12.03 13.02
CA PRO A 134 -16.36 -11.92 14.38
C PRO A 134 -14.97 -12.55 14.48
N GLU A 135 -14.04 -11.86 15.15
CA GLU A 135 -12.64 -12.31 15.31
C GLU A 135 -11.84 -12.39 14.01
N ASP A 136 -12.22 -11.62 12.99
CA ASP A 136 -11.40 -11.45 11.81
C ASP A 136 -10.06 -10.77 12.10
N LEU A 137 -9.24 -10.61 11.05
CA LEU A 137 -7.93 -9.98 11.18
C LEU A 137 -8.00 -8.59 11.83
N TYR A 138 -9.00 -7.78 11.50
CA TYR A 138 -9.11 -6.43 12.05
C TYR A 138 -9.41 -6.46 13.54
N ASP A 139 -10.26 -7.38 14.00
CA ASP A 139 -10.48 -7.62 15.43
C ASP A 139 -9.21 -8.14 16.12
N ARG A 140 -8.44 -9.00 15.45
CA ARG A 140 -7.16 -9.48 15.97
C ARG A 140 -6.13 -8.35 16.09
N VAL A 141 -6.05 -7.44 15.11
CA VAL A 141 -5.22 -6.23 15.20
C VAL A 141 -5.67 -5.39 16.39
N ARG A 142 -6.97 -5.12 16.55
CA ARG A 142 -7.50 -4.35 17.69
C ARG A 142 -7.11 -4.95 19.05
N LYS A 143 -7.08 -6.28 19.16
CA LYS A 143 -6.78 -6.99 20.40
C LYS A 143 -5.28 -7.08 20.70
N ASN A 144 -4.42 -7.11 19.69
CA ASN A 144 -2.99 -7.44 19.86
C ASN A 144 -2.03 -6.28 19.54
N LYS A 145 -2.53 -5.20 18.94
CA LYS A 145 -1.70 -4.13 18.37
C LYS A 145 -2.24 -2.76 18.81
N ASP A 146 -1.94 -2.40 20.06
CA ASP A 146 -2.36 -1.15 20.70
C ASP A 146 -1.75 0.10 20.06
N GLU A 147 -0.68 -0.05 19.27
CA GLU A 147 -0.03 1.02 18.54
C GLU A 147 -0.91 1.60 17.42
N TYR A 148 -1.97 0.91 16.99
CA TYR A 148 -2.85 1.36 15.91
C TYR A 148 -3.87 2.38 16.41
N ARG A 149 -3.90 3.54 15.74
CA ARG A 149 -4.94 4.54 15.94
C ARG A 149 -6.12 4.23 15.01
N TRP A 150 -7.26 3.90 15.60
CA TRP A 150 -8.50 3.66 14.86
C TRP A 150 -9.22 4.96 14.56
N ILE A 151 -9.54 5.14 13.27
CA ILE A 151 -10.31 6.27 12.77
C ILE A 151 -11.63 5.71 12.25
N LYS A 152 -12.75 6.36 12.58
CA LYS A 152 -14.09 6.00 12.09
C LYS A 152 -14.40 6.76 10.81
#